data_AF-W1WI00-F1
#
_entry.id   AF-W1WI00-F1
#
_cell.length_a   1.000
_cell.length_b   1.000
_cell.length_c   1.000
_cell.angle_alpha   90.00
_cell.angle_beta   90.00
_cell.angle_gamma   90.00
#
_symmetry.space_group_name_H-M   'P 1'
#
loop_
_entity.id
_entity.type
_entity.pdbx_description
1 polymer ?
#
loop_
_entity_poly.entity_id
_entity_poly.type
_entity_poly.pdbx_seq_one_letter_code
_entity_poly.pdbx_strand_id
1 'polypeptide(L)'
;HGSLQAGALTTTFTSSQGLLLMLPNLYKVAGELLPGVFQVAARALAAHALAIFGDHQDVMAARAAGCAMLAESSVQEVMDLSAVAHLTAIKTRVPFINFFDGFRTSHEIQKIEIWDYEDLKPLVDMDAVKAFR
;
A
#
# COMPACT_ATOMS: atom_id res chain seq x y z
N HIS A 1 -3.87 -9.24 8.43
CA HIS A 1 -4.76 -10.34 8.03
C HIS A 1 -5.96 -10.46 8.97
N GLY A 2 -5.81 -10.92 10.22
CA GLY A 2 -6.96 -11.10 11.14
C GLY A 2 -7.89 -9.89 11.31
N SER A 3 -7.34 -8.67 11.40
CA SER A 3 -8.16 -7.43 11.47
C SER A 3 -9.05 -7.23 10.23
N LEU A 4 -8.50 -7.46 9.02
CA LEU A 4 -9.29 -7.40 7.78
C LEU A 4 -10.36 -8.49 7.74
N GLN A 5 -9.99 -9.71 8.15
CA GLN A 5 -10.94 -10.83 8.20
C GLN A 5 -12.10 -10.57 9.18
N ALA A 6 -11.85 -9.80 10.25
CA ALA A 6 -12.86 -9.41 11.24
C ALA A 6 -13.71 -8.20 10.80
N GLY A 7 -13.61 -7.73 9.54
CA GLY A 7 -14.43 -6.64 9.01
C GLY A 7 -13.89 -5.23 9.29
N ALA A 8 -12.66 -5.09 9.78
CA ALA A 8 -12.03 -3.79 10.02
C ALA A 8 -11.10 -3.41 8.86
N LEU A 9 -11.36 -2.26 8.23
CA LEU A 9 -10.45 -1.70 7.21
C LEU A 9 -9.09 -1.45 7.86
N THR A 10 -8.04 -2.05 7.29
CA THR A 10 -6.71 -2.10 7.90
C THR A 10 -5.66 -1.70 6.88
N THR A 11 -4.68 -0.92 7.33
CA THR A 11 -3.49 -0.52 6.57
C THR A 11 -2.23 -0.83 7.36
N THR A 12 -1.08 -0.82 6.70
CA THR A 12 0.23 -0.94 7.36
C THR A 12 1.31 -0.23 6.55
N PHE A 13 2.43 0.06 7.21
CA PHE A 13 3.59 0.73 6.63
C PHE A 13 4.82 -0.17 6.81
N THR A 14 5.56 -0.43 5.73
CA THR A 14 6.74 -1.31 5.79
C THR A 14 7.76 -0.96 4.70
N SER A 15 8.91 -1.62 4.71
CA SER A 15 9.93 -1.54 3.67
C SER A 15 10.87 -2.74 3.73
N SER A 16 11.52 -3.07 2.62
CA SER A 16 12.64 -4.01 2.53
C SER A 16 12.33 -5.36 3.22
N GLN A 17 13.12 -5.71 4.23
CA GLN A 17 13.02 -6.98 4.95
C GLN A 17 11.66 -7.12 5.64
N GLY A 18 11.07 -6.01 6.09
CA GLY A 18 9.75 -6.01 6.69
C GLY A 18 8.67 -6.44 5.70
N LEU A 19 8.77 -6.04 4.43
CA LEU A 19 7.85 -6.49 3.39
C LEU A 19 8.02 -7.98 3.09
N LEU A 20 9.26 -8.48 3.06
CA LEU A 20 9.51 -9.91 2.87
C LEU A 20 8.88 -10.78 3.96
N LEU A 21 8.94 -10.32 5.22
CA LEU A 21 8.29 -11.01 6.34
C LEU A 21 6.76 -11.00 6.24
N MET A 22 6.18 -10.09 5.45
CA MET A 22 4.74 -10.05 5.19
C MET A 22 4.31 -10.92 4.01
N LEU A 23 5.21 -11.41 3.15
CA LEU A 23 4.88 -12.21 1.96
C LEU A 23 3.89 -13.35 2.22
N PRO A 24 4.07 -14.22 3.25
CA PRO A 24 3.11 -15.30 3.49
C PRO A 24 1.69 -14.79 3.77
N ASN A 25 1.57 -13.66 4.49
CA ASN A 25 0.28 -13.05 4.78
C ASN A 25 -0.30 -12.31 3.57
N LEU A 26 0.53 -11.76 2.67
CA LEU A 26 0.07 -11.12 1.45
C LEU A 26 -0.69 -12.11 0.56
N TYR A 27 -0.17 -13.32 0.38
CA TYR A 27 -0.89 -14.39 -0.34
C TYR A 27 -2.24 -14.71 0.29
N LYS A 28 -2.33 -14.73 1.62
CA LYS A 28 -3.61 -14.98 2.34
C LYS A 28 -4.59 -13.82 2.17
N VAL A 29 -4.13 -12.59 2.33
CA VAL A 29 -4.94 -11.38 2.17
C VAL A 29 -5.48 -11.25 0.73
N ALA A 30 -4.63 -11.51 -0.28
CA ALA A 30 -5.05 -11.50 -1.68
C ALA A 30 -5.98 -12.68 -2.01
N GLY A 31 -5.65 -13.89 -1.57
CA GLY A 31 -6.46 -15.08 -1.82
C GLY A 31 -7.85 -15.02 -1.18
N GLU A 32 -7.99 -14.31 -0.06
CA GLU A 32 -9.27 -14.07 0.61
C GLU A 32 -9.98 -12.79 0.14
N LEU A 33 -9.43 -12.09 -0.86
CA LEU A 33 -9.97 -10.86 -1.42
C LEU A 33 -10.30 -9.83 -0.33
N LEU A 34 -9.33 -9.56 0.54
CA LEU A 34 -9.48 -8.60 1.63
C LEU A 34 -8.94 -7.23 1.21
N PRO A 35 -9.71 -6.13 1.41
CA PRO A 35 -9.38 -4.79 0.92
C PRO A 35 -8.33 -4.06 1.79
N GLY A 36 -7.15 -4.66 1.94
CA GLY A 36 -6.02 -4.06 2.65
C GLY A 36 -5.14 -3.21 1.73
N VAL A 37 -4.54 -2.15 2.28
CA VAL A 37 -3.52 -1.35 1.60
C VAL A 37 -2.22 -1.41 2.39
N PHE A 38 -1.12 -1.68 1.69
CA PHE A 38 0.23 -1.77 2.22
C PHE A 38 1.00 -0.59 1.64
N GLN A 39 1.35 0.37 2.49
CA GLN A 39 2.13 1.54 2.11
C GLN A 39 3.62 1.20 2.25
N VAL A 40 4.35 1.21 1.14
CA VAL A 40 5.73 0.75 1.08
C VAL A 40 6.65 1.86 0.61
N ALA A 41 7.53 2.31 1.51
CA ALA A 41 8.70 3.09 1.10
C ALA A 41 9.74 2.12 0.53
N ALA A 42 9.68 1.90 -0.79
CA ALA A 42 10.44 0.87 -1.49
C ALA A 42 11.95 1.01 -1.24
N ARG A 43 12.59 -0.08 -0.84
CA ARG A 43 13.96 -0.07 -0.31
C ARG A 43 14.70 -1.34 -0.68
N ALA A 44 15.99 -1.19 -0.93
CA ALA A 44 16.93 -2.27 -1.20
C ALA A 44 16.81 -3.44 -0.21
N LEU A 45 16.94 -4.66 -0.73
CA LEU A 45 17.05 -5.87 0.05
C LEU A 45 18.51 -6.08 0.49
N ALA A 46 18.70 -6.60 1.70
CA ALA A 46 20.02 -7.00 2.15
C ALA A 46 20.48 -8.24 1.37
N ALA A 47 21.41 -8.06 0.44
CA ALA A 47 22.06 -9.15 -0.31
C ALA A 47 23.50 -9.32 0.19
N HIS A 48 24.50 -8.82 -0.55
CA HIS A 48 25.90 -8.82 -0.10
C HIS A 48 26.17 -7.83 1.03
N ALA A 49 25.38 -6.75 1.11
CA ALA A 49 25.42 -5.74 2.13
C ALA A 49 24.01 -5.24 2.44
N LEU A 50 23.82 -4.71 3.65
CA LEU A 50 22.60 -4.01 4.02
C LEU A 50 22.58 -2.63 3.35
N ALA A 51 21.45 -2.26 2.77
CA ALA A 51 21.20 -0.91 2.26
C ALA A 51 19.86 -0.40 2.79
N ILE A 52 19.87 0.84 3.29
CA ILE A 52 18.65 1.53 3.73
C ILE A 52 18.03 2.40 2.62
N PHE A 53 18.69 2.54 1.48
CA PHE A 53 18.28 3.43 0.40
C PHE A 53 17.26 2.81 -0.55
N GLY A 54 16.56 3.67 -1.30
CA GLY A 54 15.47 3.29 -2.18
C GLY A 54 15.91 2.57 -3.44
N ASP A 55 15.25 1.45 -3.72
CA ASP A 55 15.11 0.80 -5.02
C ASP A 55 13.83 -0.08 -4.97
N HIS A 56 13.53 -0.83 -6.03
CA HIS A 56 12.30 -1.63 -6.09
C HIS A 56 12.49 -3.12 -5.75
N GLN A 57 13.61 -3.52 -5.16
CA GLN A 57 13.90 -4.95 -4.93
C GLN A 57 12.85 -5.63 -4.04
N ASP A 58 12.38 -4.93 -3.02
CA ASP A 58 11.40 -5.44 -2.06
C ASP A 58 10.00 -5.60 -2.67
N VAL A 59 9.48 -4.56 -3.32
CA VAL A 59 8.17 -4.59 -3.98
C VAL A 59 8.16 -5.61 -5.13
N MET A 60 9.26 -5.74 -5.88
CA MET A 60 9.35 -6.72 -6.96
C MET A 60 9.45 -8.16 -6.46
N ALA A 61 9.92 -8.39 -5.23
CA ALA A 61 9.85 -9.69 -4.58
C ALA A 61 8.39 -10.08 -4.23
N ALA A 62 7.51 -9.10 -4.02
CA ALA A 62 6.09 -9.30 -3.71
C ALA A 62 5.16 -9.37 -4.92
N ARG A 63 5.64 -9.14 -6.15
CA ARG A 63 4.80 -9.07 -7.36
C ARG A 63 3.90 -10.29 -7.61
N ALA A 64 4.31 -11.48 -7.15
CA ALA A 64 3.56 -12.72 -7.34
C ALA A 64 2.50 -12.95 -6.25
N ALA A 65 2.44 -12.11 -5.21
CA ALA A 65 1.56 -12.30 -4.06
C ALA A 65 0.06 -12.07 -4.36
N GLY A 66 -0.29 -11.60 -5.56
CA GLY A 66 -1.68 -11.36 -5.98
C GLY A 66 -2.25 -10.01 -5.55
N CYS A 67 -1.44 -9.14 -4.95
CA CYS A 67 -1.82 -7.75 -4.69
C CYS A 67 -1.70 -6.91 -5.97
N ALA A 68 -2.60 -5.94 -6.14
CA ALA A 68 -2.39 -4.86 -7.09
C ALA A 68 -1.18 -4.01 -6.65
N MET A 69 -0.41 -3.48 -7.59
CA MET A 69 0.76 -2.66 -7.29
C MET A 69 0.57 -1.28 -7.93
N LEU A 70 0.64 -0.22 -7.11
CA LEU A 70 0.52 1.17 -7.56
C LEU A 70 1.80 1.92 -7.16
N ALA A 71 2.47 2.49 -8.15
CA ALA A 71 3.74 3.20 -7.98
C ALA A 71 3.49 4.71 -8.02
N GLU A 72 4.13 5.45 -7.12
CA GLU A 72 3.99 6.90 -6.98
C GLU A 72 5.38 7.55 -7.10
N SER A 73 5.52 8.52 -8.02
CA SER A 73 6.80 9.05 -8.46
C SER A 73 7.17 10.42 -7.85
N SER A 74 6.24 11.05 -7.12
CA SER A 74 6.46 12.34 -6.45
C SER A 74 5.67 12.45 -5.14
N VAL A 75 6.02 13.42 -4.29
CA VAL A 75 5.32 13.65 -3.02
C VAL A 75 3.84 14.02 -3.23
N GLN A 76 3.52 14.72 -4.33
CA GLN A 76 2.13 15.02 -4.71
C GLN A 76 1.38 13.76 -5.13
N GLU A 77 2.01 12.92 -5.97
CA GLU A 77 1.41 11.65 -6.38
C GLU A 77 1.18 10.73 -5.18
N VAL A 78 2.06 10.75 -4.17
CA VAL A 78 1.85 10.00 -2.92
C VAL A 78 0.57 10.45 -2.21
N MET A 79 0.31 11.75 -2.13
CA MET A 79 -0.92 12.29 -1.54
C MET A 79 -2.17 11.87 -2.36
N ASP A 80 -2.09 11.95 -3.69
CA ASP A 80 -3.25 11.72 -4.55
C ASP A 80 -3.59 10.24 -4.74
N LEU A 81 -2.58 9.43 -5.03
CA LEU A 81 -2.75 8.04 -5.43
C LEU A 81 -2.92 7.10 -4.23
N SER A 82 -2.45 7.49 -3.03
CA SER A 82 -2.73 6.74 -1.80
C SER A 82 -4.23 6.64 -1.54
N ALA A 83 -4.99 7.72 -1.74
CA ALA A 83 -6.44 7.70 -1.63
C ALA A 83 -7.06 6.77 -2.69
N VAL A 84 -6.57 6.83 -3.93
CA VAL A 84 -7.00 5.95 -5.02
C VAL A 84 -6.78 4.47 -4.68
N ALA A 85 -5.64 4.10 -4.10
CA ALA A 85 -5.37 2.73 -3.66
C ALA A 85 -6.40 2.26 -2.63
N HIS A 86 -6.72 3.09 -1.63
CA HIS A 86 -7.74 2.77 -0.62
C HIS A 86 -9.15 2.61 -1.20
N LEU A 87 -9.59 3.59 -1.99
CA LEU A 87 -10.92 3.57 -2.62
C LEU A 87 -11.08 2.36 -3.55
N THR A 88 -10.03 2.06 -4.33
CA THR A 88 -10.03 0.94 -5.28
C THR A 88 -9.97 -0.41 -4.57
N ALA A 89 -9.18 -0.53 -3.50
CA ALA A 89 -9.12 -1.76 -2.71
C ALA A 89 -10.48 -2.12 -2.12
N ILE A 90 -11.19 -1.13 -1.54
CA ILE A 90 -12.54 -1.31 -0.98
C ILE A 90 -13.50 -1.79 -2.06
N LYS A 91 -13.51 -1.13 -3.22
CA LYS A 91 -14.46 -1.40 -4.29
C LYS A 91 -14.22 -2.75 -4.99
N THR A 92 -12.96 -3.09 -5.24
CA THR A 92 -12.58 -4.28 -6.02
C THR A 92 -12.33 -5.51 -5.17
N ARG A 93 -12.16 -5.35 -3.84
CA ARG A 93 -11.70 -6.39 -2.91
C ARG A 93 -10.31 -6.94 -3.22
N VAL A 94 -9.54 -6.28 -4.07
CA VAL A 94 -8.15 -6.62 -4.34
C VAL A 94 -7.25 -5.79 -3.42
N PRO A 95 -6.35 -6.38 -2.62
CA PRO A 95 -5.42 -5.61 -1.80
C PRO A 95 -4.36 -4.90 -2.65
N PHE A 96 -3.86 -3.78 -2.15
CA PHE A 96 -2.87 -2.94 -2.84
C PHE A 96 -1.54 -2.90 -2.11
N ILE A 97 -0.44 -3.05 -2.85
CA ILE A 97 0.89 -2.57 -2.48
C ILE A 97 1.04 -1.21 -3.14
N ASN A 98 0.83 -0.16 -2.36
CA ASN A 98 1.02 1.22 -2.79
C ASN A 98 2.42 1.65 -2.38
N PHE A 99 3.26 2.03 -3.35
CA PHE A 99 4.68 2.21 -3.09
C PHE A 99 5.29 3.43 -3.77
N PHE A 100 6.31 3.97 -3.11
CA PHE A 100 7.08 5.12 -3.53
C PHE A 100 8.54 4.93 -3.12
N ASP A 101 9.45 5.63 -3.80
CA ASP A 101 10.89 5.42 -3.61
C ASP A 101 11.35 5.85 -2.21
N GLY A 102 11.98 4.93 -1.49
CA GLY A 102 12.56 5.18 -0.17
C GLY A 102 13.67 6.22 -0.25
N PHE A 103 13.66 7.16 0.69
CA PHE A 103 14.49 8.38 0.71
C PHE A 103 14.23 9.36 -0.43
N ARG A 104 14.23 8.89 -1.68
CA ARG A 104 14.09 9.76 -2.85
C ARG A 104 12.75 10.48 -2.87
N THR A 105 11.66 9.80 -2.54
CA THR A 105 10.32 10.41 -2.44
C THR A 105 9.87 10.48 -0.98
N SER A 106 10.13 9.43 -0.18
CA SER A 106 9.60 9.35 1.19
C SER A 106 10.16 10.39 2.17
N HIS A 107 11.32 10.99 1.87
CA HIS A 107 11.95 12.03 2.69
C HIS A 107 12.16 13.33 1.92
N GLU A 108 11.60 13.43 0.70
CA GLU A 108 11.61 14.67 -0.05
C GLU A 108 10.57 15.64 0.54
N ILE A 109 10.97 16.89 0.72
CA ILE A 109 10.06 17.95 1.17
C ILE A 109 9.67 18.76 -0.05
N GLN A 110 8.38 18.72 -0.39
CA GLN A 110 7.80 19.47 -1.48
C GLN A 110 6.55 20.19 -0.97
N LYS A 111 6.30 21.40 -1.48
CA LYS A 111 5.00 22.05 -1.29
C LYS A 111 3.98 21.34 -2.17
N ILE A 112 2.97 20.74 -1.55
CA ILE A 112 1.92 19.96 -2.21
C ILE A 112 0.53 20.50 -1.86
N GLU A 113 -0.46 20.13 -2.65
CA GLU A 113 -1.88 20.23 -2.30
C GLU A 113 -2.30 18.96 -1.57
N ILE A 114 -3.15 19.12 -0.55
CA ILE A 114 -3.58 18.03 0.32
C ILE A 114 -5.09 17.84 0.21
N TRP A 115 -5.54 16.60 0.31
CA TRP A 115 -6.96 16.29 0.40
C TRP A 115 -7.53 16.65 1.77
N ASP A 116 -8.66 17.34 1.78
CA ASP A 116 -9.51 17.39 2.96
C ASP A 116 -10.31 16.09 3.06
N TYR A 117 -10.48 15.59 4.29
CA TYR A 117 -11.18 14.32 4.52
C TYR A 117 -12.67 14.41 4.14
N GLU A 118 -13.26 15.61 4.20
CA GLU A 118 -14.63 15.84 3.74
C GLU A 118 -14.77 15.69 2.22
N ASP A 119 -13.70 15.95 1.45
CA ASP A 119 -13.70 15.74 -0.01
C ASP A 119 -13.54 14.25 -0.37
N LEU A 120 -12.79 13.50 0.45
CA LEU A 120 -12.59 12.05 0.25
C LEU A 120 -13.81 11.23 0.63
N LYS A 121 -14.53 11.64 1.67
CA LYS A 121 -15.69 10.92 2.23
C LYS A 121 -16.77 10.57 1.18
N PRO A 122 -17.24 11.48 0.29
CA PRO A 122 -18.24 11.13 -0.71
C PRO A 122 -17.71 10.19 -1.81
N LEU A 123 -16.40 10.01 -1.95
CA LEU A 123 -15.80 9.10 -2.93
C LEU A 123 -15.80 7.65 -2.46
N VAL A 124 -16.00 7.40 -1.16
CA VAL A 124 -16.02 6.06 -0.60
C VAL A 124 -17.30 5.32 -1.00
N ASP A 125 -17.15 4.16 -1.63
CA ASP A 125 -18.25 3.25 -1.93
C ASP A 125 -18.76 2.57 -0.63
N MET A 126 -19.75 3.21 0.01
CA MET A 126 -20.26 2.76 1.30
C MET A 126 -21.02 1.43 1.21
N ASP A 127 -21.50 1.02 0.03
CA ASP A 127 -22.14 -0.27 -0.14
C ASP A 127 -21.10 -1.39 -0.23
N ALA A 128 -19.96 -1.15 -0.89
CA ALA A 128 -18.81 -2.04 -0.83
C ALA A 128 -18.25 -2.19 0.60
N VAL A 129 -18.19 -1.10 1.37
CA VAL A 129 -17.79 -1.14 2.79
C VAL A 129 -18.73 -2.00 3.62
N LYS A 130 -20.05 -1.83 3.46
CA LYS A 130 -21.06 -2.65 4.17
C LYS A 130 -20.97 -4.12 3.77
N ALA A 131 -20.68 -4.42 2.51
CA ALA A 131 -20.56 -5.80 2.04
C ALA A 131 -19.26 -6.48 2.52
N PHE A 132 -18.24 -5.70 2.90
CA PHE A 132 -17.00 -6.20 3.48
C PHE A 132 -17.12 -6.49 4.98
N ARG A 133 -17.91 -5.69 5.71
CA ARG A 133 -18.21 -5.89 7.13
C ARG A 133 -19.10 -7.11 7.36
#